data_AF-A0A7Y2CTQ0-F1
#
_entry.id   AF-A0A7Y2CTQ0-F1
#
_cell.length_a   1.000
_cell.length_b   1.000
_cell.length_c   1.000
_cell.angle_alpha   90.00
_cell.angle_beta   90.00
_cell.angle_gamma   90.00
#
_symmetry.space_group_name_H-M   'P 1'
#
loop_
_entity.id
_entity.type
_entity.pdbx_description
1 polymer ?
#
loop_
_entity_poly.entity_id
_entity_poly.type
_entity_poly.pdbx_seq_one_letter_code
_entity_poly.pdbx_strand_id
1 'polypeptide(L)'
;MKTRILLTAVTLGLITVANTASAQSTASHDVTIAVTAIDEIVVSGNVTLTINSITLSESASANYGITTNGVARKIVASLDSDYSPTLALDVAVSAPTAAGTSTGAITLSSAAQDVVTGISAVAESGLAIDYTATALPSTPASTSETRTVTYTITS
;
A
#
# COMPACT_ATOMS: atom_id res chain seq x y z
N MET A 1 98.99 -25.56 52.94
CA MET A 1 98.59 -24.59 51.90
C MET A 1 97.39 -25.14 51.13
N LYS A 2 96.30 -24.34 51.08
CA LYS A 2 95.22 -24.28 50.06
C LYS A 2 94.17 -25.40 49.98
N THR A 3 93.09 -25.14 50.74
CA THR A 3 91.66 -25.37 50.45
C THR A 3 91.26 -25.25 48.98
N ARG A 4 90.28 -26.06 48.52
CA ARG A 4 89.17 -25.62 47.66
C ARG A 4 88.01 -26.62 47.59
N ILE A 5 86.89 -26.17 48.15
CA ILE A 5 85.52 -26.70 48.09
C ILE A 5 84.98 -26.44 46.68
N LEU A 6 84.37 -27.44 46.02
CA LEU A 6 83.60 -27.26 44.79
C LEU A 6 82.10 -27.29 45.10
N LEU A 7 81.47 -26.11 44.96
CA LEU A 7 80.03 -25.86 44.95
C LEU A 7 79.46 -26.28 43.58
N THR A 8 78.47 -27.17 43.55
CA THR A 8 77.71 -27.48 42.33
C THR A 8 76.44 -26.62 42.32
N ALA A 9 76.40 -25.62 41.43
CA ALA A 9 75.29 -24.68 41.30
C ALA A 9 74.17 -25.22 40.40
N VAL A 10 72.93 -25.03 40.86
CA VAL A 10 71.66 -25.33 40.19
C VAL A 10 71.46 -24.41 38.98
N THR A 11 71.29 -24.98 37.79
CA THR A 11 70.80 -24.24 36.59
C THR A 11 69.32 -24.51 36.40
N LEU A 12 68.49 -23.54 36.77
CA LEU A 12 67.04 -23.49 36.54
C LEU A 12 66.78 -23.06 35.10
N GLY A 13 66.31 -23.98 34.25
CA GLY A 13 65.94 -23.70 32.86
C GLY A 13 64.59 -22.98 32.76
N LEU A 14 64.58 -21.77 32.21
CA LEU A 14 63.36 -21.05 31.85
C LEU A 14 62.67 -21.73 30.65
N ILE A 15 61.45 -22.24 30.84
CA ILE A 15 60.56 -22.66 29.75
C ILE A 15 59.80 -21.43 29.27
N THR A 16 60.17 -20.86 28.12
CA THR A 16 59.39 -19.79 27.48
C THR A 16 58.24 -20.38 26.70
N VAL A 17 57.04 -20.40 27.30
CA VAL A 17 55.80 -20.69 26.58
C VAL A 17 55.54 -19.51 25.65
N ALA A 18 55.78 -19.69 24.36
CA ALA A 18 55.48 -18.70 23.34
C ALA A 18 53.95 -18.63 23.18
N ASN A 19 53.31 -17.68 23.86
CA ASN A 19 51.91 -17.36 23.63
C ASN A 19 51.79 -16.74 22.23
N THR A 20 51.41 -17.53 21.22
CA THR A 20 51.01 -17.00 19.92
C THR A 20 49.66 -16.31 20.07
N ALA A 21 49.69 -15.00 20.32
CA ALA A 21 48.49 -14.17 20.31
C ALA A 21 47.99 -14.04 18.85
N SER A 22 46.83 -14.61 18.53
CA SER A 22 46.16 -14.38 17.26
C SER A 22 45.61 -12.96 17.21
N ALA A 23 46.12 -12.12 16.30
CA ALA A 23 45.60 -10.77 16.08
C ALA A 23 44.29 -10.86 15.29
N GLN A 24 43.15 -10.71 15.97
CA GLN A 24 41.84 -10.61 15.34
C GLN A 24 41.52 -9.13 15.09
N SER A 25 41.22 -8.77 13.84
CA SER A 25 40.79 -7.44 13.44
C SER A 25 39.35 -7.49 12.98
N THR A 26 38.48 -6.76 13.68
CA THR A 26 37.07 -6.59 13.32
C THR A 26 36.80 -5.13 13.04
N ALA A 27 35.95 -4.87 12.05
CA ALA A 27 35.46 -3.54 11.71
C ALA A 27 33.96 -3.64 11.47
N SER A 28 33.23 -2.65 11.96
CA SER A 28 31.79 -2.51 11.78
C SER A 28 31.49 -1.11 11.28
N HIS A 29 30.38 -0.97 10.55
CA HIS A 29 29.81 0.31 10.15
C HIS A 29 28.29 0.23 10.26
N ASP A 30 27.64 1.39 10.30
CA ASP A 30 26.19 1.48 10.34
C ASP A 30 25.59 1.46 8.94
N VAL A 31 24.48 0.74 8.78
CA VAL A 31 23.65 0.73 7.58
C VAL A 31 22.29 1.29 7.96
N THR A 32 21.89 2.39 7.32
CA THR A 32 20.57 3.00 7.52
C THR A 32 19.64 2.67 6.35
N ILE A 33 18.46 2.14 6.68
CA ILE A 33 17.36 1.97 5.72
C ILE A 33 16.26 2.94 6.12
N ALA A 34 15.90 3.84 5.21
CA ALA A 34 14.78 4.77 5.38
C ALA A 34 13.66 4.38 4.41
N VAL A 35 12.47 4.13 4.95
CA VAL A 35 11.25 3.89 4.17
C VAL A 35 10.38 5.14 4.30
N THR A 36 10.03 5.76 3.18
CA THR A 36 9.13 6.92 3.14
C THR A 36 7.66 6.50 3.17
N ALA A 37 6.76 7.46 3.33
CA ALA A 37 5.32 7.21 3.17
C ALA A 37 5.03 6.70 1.75
N ILE A 38 4.12 5.74 1.66
CA ILE A 38 3.62 5.16 0.41
C ILE A 38 2.09 5.24 0.49
N ASP A 39 1.49 5.85 -0.53
CA ASP A 39 0.04 5.90 -0.75
C ASP A 39 -0.18 5.84 -2.27
N GLU A 40 -0.28 4.63 -2.81
CA GLU A 40 -0.42 4.35 -4.23
C GLU A 40 -1.76 3.66 -4.50
N ILE A 41 -2.50 4.15 -5.49
CA ILE A 41 -3.72 3.53 -6.00
C ILE A 41 -3.62 3.45 -7.53
N VAL A 42 -3.98 2.29 -8.09
CA VAL A 42 -4.00 2.06 -9.53
C VAL A 42 -5.35 1.48 -9.90
N VAL A 43 -6.09 2.15 -10.78
CA VAL A 43 -7.36 1.66 -11.32
C VAL A 43 -7.11 1.03 -12.69
N SER A 44 -7.77 -0.08 -12.94
CA SER A 44 -7.65 -0.87 -14.16
C SER A 44 -9.03 -1.29 -14.66
N GLY A 45 -9.20 -1.25 -15.99
CA GLY A 45 -10.48 -1.49 -16.64
C GLY A 45 -11.25 -0.20 -16.89
N ASN A 46 -11.60 0.03 -18.16
CA ASN A 46 -12.55 1.07 -18.53
C ASN A 46 -13.96 0.49 -18.51
N VAL A 47 -14.91 1.27 -18.05
CA VAL A 47 -16.32 0.87 -17.98
C VAL A 47 -17.13 1.66 -18.99
N THR A 48 -18.03 0.98 -19.69
CA THR A 48 -19.03 1.59 -20.55
C THR A 48 -20.38 1.00 -20.20
N LEU A 49 -21.32 1.84 -19.79
CA LEU A 49 -22.66 1.47 -19.37
C LEU A 49 -23.64 1.96 -20.43
N THR A 50 -24.45 1.06 -20.99
CA THR A 50 -25.44 1.39 -22.02
C THR A 50 -26.83 1.01 -21.53
N ILE A 51 -27.62 2.00 -21.13
CA ILE A 51 -29.00 1.78 -20.67
C ILE A 51 -29.91 1.71 -21.90
N ASN A 52 -30.33 0.49 -22.26
CA ASN A 52 -31.25 0.21 -23.38
C ASN A 52 -32.48 -0.62 -22.95
N SER A 53 -32.75 -0.68 -21.64
CA SER A 53 -33.75 -1.55 -21.03
C SER A 53 -34.87 -0.76 -20.37
N ILE A 54 -35.95 -1.47 -20.03
CA ILE A 54 -37.09 -0.92 -19.27
C ILE A 54 -36.69 -0.61 -17.82
N THR A 55 -35.63 -1.24 -17.29
CA THR A 55 -35.21 -1.06 -15.89
C THR A 55 -34.54 0.29 -15.63
N LEU A 56 -34.17 1.01 -16.70
CA LEU A 56 -33.47 2.29 -16.65
C LEU A 56 -32.21 2.27 -15.78
N SER A 57 -31.58 1.10 -15.66
CA SER A 57 -30.33 0.90 -14.94
C SER A 57 -29.48 -0.14 -15.64
N GLU A 58 -28.16 -0.01 -15.48
CA GLU A 58 -27.16 -0.93 -16.00
C GLU A 58 -25.98 -1.00 -15.03
N SER A 59 -25.28 -2.13 -14.97
CA SER A 59 -24.14 -2.33 -14.07
C SER A 59 -22.91 -2.86 -14.80
N ALA A 60 -21.73 -2.50 -14.30
CA ALA A 60 -20.45 -2.95 -14.82
C ALA A 60 -19.37 -2.83 -13.74
N SER A 61 -18.25 -3.53 -13.91
CA SER A 61 -17.17 -3.56 -12.92
C SER A 61 -15.82 -3.18 -13.50
N ALA A 62 -14.98 -2.66 -12.62
CA ALA A 62 -13.55 -2.43 -12.82
C ALA A 62 -12.78 -2.97 -11.61
N ASN A 63 -11.45 -2.85 -11.65
CA ASN A 63 -10.59 -3.30 -10.55
C ASN A 63 -9.60 -2.24 -10.14
N TYR A 64 -9.14 -2.28 -8.90
CA TYR A 64 -8.02 -1.48 -8.44
C TYR A 64 -7.01 -2.28 -7.62
N GLY A 65 -5.82 -1.69 -7.49
CA GLY A 65 -4.82 -2.08 -6.51
C GLY A 65 -4.44 -0.89 -5.64
N ILE A 66 -4.05 -1.19 -4.41
CA ILE A 66 -3.60 -0.21 -3.42
C ILE A 66 -2.35 -0.72 -2.73
N THR A 67 -1.38 0.18 -2.56
CA THR A 67 -0.26 -0.01 -1.64
C THR A 67 -0.19 1.19 -0.72
N THR A 68 -0.27 0.97 0.59
CA THR A 68 -0.05 2.03 1.58
C THR A 68 0.69 1.48 2.79
N ASN A 69 1.57 2.30 3.38
CA ASN A 69 2.13 2.06 4.72
C ASN A 69 1.55 3.01 5.78
N GLY A 70 0.52 3.77 5.41
CA GLY A 70 -0.20 4.67 6.29
C GLY A 70 -1.17 3.96 7.24
N VAL A 71 -1.76 4.74 8.15
CA VAL A 71 -2.80 4.30 9.09
C VAL A 71 -4.01 5.20 8.99
N ALA A 72 -5.19 4.62 9.16
CA ALA A 72 -6.47 5.31 9.03
C ALA A 72 -6.56 6.13 7.73
N ARG A 73 -6.07 5.58 6.61
CA ARG A 73 -6.27 6.16 5.28
C ARG A 73 -7.72 5.94 4.85
N LYS A 74 -8.14 6.68 3.85
CA LYS A 74 -9.41 6.48 3.14
C LYS A 74 -9.21 6.66 1.64
N ILE A 75 -10.07 6.02 0.86
CA ILE A 75 -10.19 6.26 -0.57
C ILE A 75 -11.42 7.14 -0.76
N VAL A 76 -11.23 8.27 -1.43
CA VAL A 76 -12.31 9.13 -1.89
C VAL A 76 -12.48 9.00 -3.39
N ALA A 77 -13.73 9.07 -3.86
CA ALA A 77 -14.06 9.08 -5.28
C ALA A 77 -14.82 10.36 -5.67
N SER A 78 -14.50 10.93 -6.83
CA SER A 78 -15.20 12.10 -7.38
C SER A 78 -15.27 12.05 -8.90
N LEU A 79 -16.25 12.73 -9.47
CA LEU A 79 -16.33 13.01 -10.91
C LEU A 79 -15.55 14.28 -11.26
N ASP A 80 -15.10 14.40 -12.51
CA ASP A 80 -14.61 15.65 -13.09
C ASP A 80 -15.71 16.71 -13.24
N SER A 81 -16.95 16.28 -13.47
CA SER A 81 -18.16 17.11 -13.48
C SER A 81 -19.39 16.26 -13.18
N ASP A 82 -20.45 16.88 -12.65
CA ASP A 82 -21.71 16.17 -12.41
C ASP A 82 -22.33 15.72 -13.75
N TYR A 83 -23.01 14.58 -13.73
CA TYR A 83 -23.89 14.18 -14.83
C TYR A 83 -25.11 15.13 -14.92
N SER A 84 -25.80 15.13 -16.06
CA SER A 84 -27.13 15.76 -16.12
C SER A 84 -28.06 15.18 -15.03
N PRO A 85 -29.01 15.97 -14.50
CA PRO A 85 -29.86 15.55 -13.38
C PRO A 85 -30.78 14.35 -13.68
N THR A 86 -30.83 13.91 -14.93
CA THR A 86 -31.57 12.72 -15.36
C THR A 86 -30.72 11.45 -15.34
N LEU A 87 -29.42 11.56 -15.07
CA LEU A 87 -28.48 10.45 -14.98
C LEU A 87 -27.82 10.44 -13.60
N ALA A 88 -27.58 9.25 -13.08
CA ALA A 88 -26.82 9.02 -11.85
C ALA A 88 -25.85 7.86 -12.05
N LEU A 89 -24.71 7.94 -11.37
CA LEU A 89 -23.73 6.88 -11.31
C LEU A 89 -23.42 6.57 -9.84
N ASP A 90 -23.80 5.38 -9.41
CA ASP A 90 -23.44 4.84 -8.11
C ASP A 90 -22.17 4.01 -8.23
N VAL A 91 -21.35 4.02 -7.19
CA VAL A 91 -20.19 3.16 -7.06
C VAL A 91 -20.15 2.46 -5.71
N ALA A 92 -19.83 1.17 -5.72
CA ALA A 92 -19.45 0.40 -4.54
C ALA A 92 -18.02 -0.08 -4.70
N VAL A 93 -17.15 0.27 -3.76
CA VAL A 93 -15.72 -0.08 -3.79
C VAL A 93 -15.45 -1.13 -2.71
N SER A 94 -14.92 -2.28 -3.10
CA SER A 94 -14.50 -3.31 -2.15
C SER A 94 -13.32 -2.81 -1.33
N ALA A 95 -13.37 -2.97 -0.01
CA ALA A 95 -12.21 -2.68 0.84
C ALA A 95 -11.15 -3.80 0.73
N PRO A 96 -9.86 -3.48 0.96
CA PRO A 96 -8.83 -4.50 1.15
C PRO A 96 -9.21 -5.52 2.23
N THR A 97 -8.95 -6.81 1.99
CA THR A 97 -9.52 -7.95 2.73
C THR A 97 -9.27 -7.88 4.25
N ALA A 98 -8.12 -7.33 4.65
CA ALA A 98 -7.72 -7.20 6.05
C ALA A 98 -7.47 -5.75 6.49
N ALA A 99 -7.83 -4.76 5.67
CA ALA A 99 -7.55 -3.35 5.94
C ALA A 99 -8.65 -2.42 5.42
N GLY A 100 -9.35 -1.77 6.34
CA GLY A 100 -10.40 -0.80 6.04
C GLY A 100 -11.80 -1.39 5.86
N THR A 101 -12.75 -0.51 5.58
CA THR A 101 -14.18 -0.80 5.50
C THR A 101 -14.78 -0.08 4.30
N SER A 102 -15.50 -0.81 3.45
CA SER A 102 -16.27 -0.23 2.36
C SER A 102 -17.45 0.55 2.93
N THR A 103 -17.75 1.70 2.35
CA THR A 103 -18.94 2.49 2.72
C THR A 103 -20.21 2.04 1.99
N GLY A 104 -20.10 1.04 1.12
CA GLY A 104 -21.22 0.54 0.30
C GLY A 104 -21.38 1.32 -1.00
N ALA A 105 -22.57 1.23 -1.60
CA ALA A 105 -22.90 1.96 -2.82
C ALA A 105 -23.16 3.45 -2.50
N ILE A 106 -22.50 4.34 -3.22
CA ILE A 106 -22.63 5.79 -3.08
C ILE A 106 -22.80 6.43 -4.46
N THR A 107 -23.75 7.37 -4.57
CA THR A 107 -23.92 8.20 -5.76
C THR A 107 -22.78 9.20 -5.89
N LEU A 108 -22.09 9.14 -7.02
CA LEU A 108 -20.96 10.01 -7.32
C LEU A 108 -21.43 11.41 -7.74
N SER A 109 -20.60 12.39 -7.39
CA SER A 109 -20.70 13.78 -7.85
C SER A 109 -19.29 14.35 -8.01
N SER A 110 -19.19 15.59 -8.44
CA SER A 110 -17.96 16.37 -8.46
C SER A 110 -17.40 16.61 -7.05
N ALA A 111 -18.23 16.50 -6.00
CA ALA A 111 -17.75 16.48 -4.62
C ALA A 111 -17.20 15.09 -4.26
N ALA A 112 -16.02 15.06 -3.64
CA ALA A 112 -15.37 13.83 -3.21
C ALA A 112 -16.16 13.14 -2.09
N GLN A 113 -16.39 11.84 -2.25
CA GLN A 113 -17.11 11.00 -1.30
C GLN A 113 -16.22 9.86 -0.80
N ASP A 114 -16.32 9.54 0.49
CA ASP A 114 -15.57 8.44 1.09
C ASP A 114 -16.14 7.09 0.64
N VAL A 115 -15.38 6.31 -0.14
CA VAL A 115 -15.79 5.00 -0.67
C VAL A 115 -15.19 3.82 0.10
N VAL A 116 -14.04 4.03 0.74
CA VAL A 116 -13.42 3.09 1.68
C VAL A 116 -12.78 3.90 2.81
N THR A 117 -12.96 3.48 4.05
CA THR A 117 -12.44 4.19 5.24
C THR A 117 -11.61 3.28 6.14
N GLY A 118 -10.79 3.85 7.02
CA GLY A 118 -10.08 3.10 8.05
C GLY A 118 -8.99 2.15 7.53
N ILE A 119 -8.42 2.44 6.36
CA ILE A 119 -7.40 1.61 5.72
C ILE A 119 -6.11 1.69 6.53
N SER A 120 -5.62 0.53 6.97
CA SER A 120 -4.28 0.34 7.52
C SER A 120 -3.29 -0.07 6.43
N ALA A 121 -2.00 -0.19 6.80
CA ALA A 121 -0.96 -0.62 5.88
C ALA A 121 -1.34 -1.92 5.15
N VAL A 122 -1.29 -1.88 3.82
CA VAL A 122 -1.73 -2.98 2.95
C VAL A 122 -1.08 -2.85 1.58
N ALA A 123 -0.88 -3.99 0.92
CA ALA A 123 -0.56 -4.08 -0.50
C ALA A 123 -1.47 -5.17 -1.09
N GLU A 124 -2.46 -4.77 -1.87
CA GLU A 124 -3.48 -5.68 -2.40
C GLU A 124 -3.93 -5.21 -3.79
N SER A 125 -4.31 -6.15 -4.66
CA SER A 125 -4.68 -5.90 -6.05
C SER A 125 -5.87 -6.74 -6.47
N GLY A 126 -6.58 -6.30 -7.51
CA GLY A 126 -7.76 -7.02 -8.01
C GLY A 126 -9.03 -6.74 -7.20
N LEU A 127 -9.01 -5.72 -6.35
CA LEU A 127 -10.16 -5.29 -5.57
C LEU A 127 -11.23 -4.71 -6.51
N ALA A 128 -12.50 -5.09 -6.29
CA ALA A 128 -13.58 -4.73 -7.20
C ALA A 128 -14.06 -3.28 -7.00
N ILE A 129 -14.41 -2.65 -8.11
CA ILE A 129 -15.17 -1.40 -8.19
C ILE A 129 -16.42 -1.71 -9.01
N ASP A 130 -17.57 -1.71 -8.37
CA ASP A 130 -18.86 -1.99 -9.01
C ASP A 130 -19.59 -0.68 -9.27
N TYR A 131 -19.93 -0.44 -10.53
CA TYR A 131 -20.69 0.73 -10.96
C TYR A 131 -22.12 0.35 -11.29
N THR A 132 -23.06 1.23 -10.95
CA THR A 132 -24.45 1.15 -11.42
C THR A 132 -24.86 2.50 -11.97
N ALA A 133 -25.15 2.56 -13.26
CA ALA A 133 -25.75 3.73 -13.90
C ALA A 133 -27.27 3.63 -13.78
N THR A 134 -27.92 4.75 -13.48
CA THR A 134 -29.38 4.87 -13.47
C THR A 134 -29.80 6.09 -14.30
N ALA A 135 -30.88 5.93 -15.07
CA ALA A 135 -31.50 7.00 -15.85
C ALA A 135 -32.92 7.25 -15.38
N LEU A 136 -33.38 8.50 -15.44
CA LEU A 136 -34.80 8.82 -15.24
C LEU A 136 -35.61 8.51 -16.50
N PRO A 137 -36.94 8.22 -16.39
CA PRO A 137 -37.80 8.04 -17.55
C PRO A 137 -37.86 9.27 -18.48
N SER A 138 -37.53 10.45 -17.95
CA SER A 138 -37.44 11.72 -18.70
C SER A 138 -36.13 11.92 -19.46
N THR A 139 -35.17 11.00 -19.32
CA THR A 139 -33.89 11.08 -20.04
C THR A 139 -34.13 10.99 -21.55
N PRO A 140 -33.67 11.96 -22.35
CA PRO A 140 -33.83 11.90 -23.80
C PRO A 140 -33.14 10.67 -24.40
N ALA A 141 -33.76 10.09 -25.43
CA ALA A 141 -33.13 9.03 -26.22
C ALA A 141 -31.81 9.53 -26.83
N SER A 142 -30.80 8.65 -26.90
CA SER A 142 -29.45 8.95 -27.41
C SER A 142 -28.63 9.94 -26.57
N THR A 143 -29.01 10.18 -25.30
CA THR A 143 -28.12 10.89 -24.36
C THR A 143 -26.84 10.08 -24.15
N SER A 144 -25.69 10.73 -24.31
CA SER A 144 -24.38 10.14 -24.05
C SER A 144 -23.53 11.17 -23.31
N GLU A 145 -23.09 10.80 -22.11
CA GLU A 145 -22.18 11.59 -21.28
C GLU A 145 -21.00 10.73 -20.89
N THR A 146 -19.81 11.33 -20.85
CA THR A 146 -18.60 10.68 -20.35
C THR A 146 -18.05 11.53 -19.20
N ARG A 147 -17.76 10.88 -18.08
CA ARG A 147 -17.12 11.48 -16.92
C ARG A 147 -15.88 10.69 -16.53
N THR A 148 -14.92 11.40 -15.97
CA THR A 148 -13.74 10.80 -15.37
C THR A 148 -13.98 10.60 -13.89
N VAL A 149 -13.90 9.34 -13.41
CA VAL A 149 -13.94 9.04 -11.98
C VAL A 149 -12.50 9.04 -11.45
N THR A 150 -12.21 9.89 -10.47
CA THR A 150 -10.89 9.97 -9.82
C THR A 150 -10.97 9.34 -8.44
N TYR A 151 -10.04 8.44 -8.15
CA TYR A 151 -9.86 7.83 -6.84
C TYR A 151 -8.59 8.36 -6.19
N THR A 152 -8.70 8.85 -4.95
CA THR A 152 -7.58 9.45 -4.22
C THR A 152 -7.47 8.83 -2.84
N ILE A 153 -6.25 8.43 -2.45
CA ILE A 153 -5.94 8.06 -1.07
C ILE A 153 -5.70 9.34 -0.27
N THR A 154 -6.36 9.49 0.88
CA THR A 154 -6.17 10.61 1.81
C THR A 154 -6.22 10.13 3.26
N SER A 155 -5.83 10.99 4.20
CA SER A 155 -6.12 10.85 5.64
C SER A 155 -7.57 11.13 5.97
#